data_AF-A0A9Q3CVB9-F1
#
_entry.id   AF-A0A9Q3CVB9-F1
#
_cell.length_a   1.000
_cell.length_b   1.000
_cell.length_c   1.000
_cell.angle_alpha   90.00
_cell.angle_beta   90.00
_cell.angle_gamma   90.00
#
_symmetry.space_group_name_H-M   'P 1'
#
loop_
_entity.id
_entity.type
_entity.pdbx_description
1 polymer ?
#
loop_
_entity_poly.entity_id
_entity_poly.type
_entity_poly.pdbx_seq_one_letter_code
_entity_poly.pdbx_strand_id
1 'polypeptide(L)'
;MPLVDTGSEINITQEETTIKASLRSIKLSMNLRGIRGHTTSLVGLSEFALITMITREEKEIHLFIAKGAIHTILGRPFLADKNVKLEFSHKQGEIFSYTEEDGRGV
;
A
#
# COMPACT_ATOMS: atom_id res chain seq x y z
N MET A 1 -4.74 9.56 -4.73
CA MET A 1 -3.99 8.37 -5.17
C MET A 1 -3.05 7.91 -4.07
N PRO A 2 -2.86 6.59 -3.88
CA PRO A 2 -1.84 6.06 -2.98
C PRO A 2 -0.42 6.42 -3.44
N LEU A 3 0.53 6.47 -2.50
CA LEU A 3 1.97 6.51 -2.76
C LEU A 3 2.49 5.07 -2.88
N VAL A 4 3.26 4.78 -3.93
CA VAL A 4 4.02 3.53 -4.06
C VAL A 4 5.39 3.75 -3.43
N ASP A 5 5.73 2.96 -2.40
CA ASP A 5 6.91 3.22 -1.57
C ASP A 5 7.67 1.93 -1.22
N THR A 6 8.85 1.76 -1.81
CA THR A 6 9.77 0.64 -1.50
C THR A 6 10.47 0.81 -0.14
N GLY A 7 10.50 2.01 0.42
CA GLY A 7 11.02 2.30 1.75
C GLY A 7 10.06 1.94 2.89
N SER A 8 8.75 1.89 2.62
CA SER A 8 7.75 1.58 3.64
C SER A 8 7.67 0.10 3.95
N GLU A 9 7.74 -0.25 5.24
CA GLU A 9 7.63 -1.63 5.72
C GLU A 9 6.18 -2.13 5.78
N ILE A 10 5.20 -1.23 5.61
CA ILE A 10 3.78 -1.55 5.73
C ILE A 10 2.95 -0.88 4.62
N ASN A 11 1.79 -1.48 4.33
CA ASN A 11 0.72 -0.77 3.66
C ASN A 11 -0.13 -0.08 4.72
N ILE A 12 -0.46 1.18 4.50
CA ILE A 12 -1.18 1.99 5.50
C ILE A 12 -2.15 2.93 4.81
N THR A 13 -3.32 3.14 5.41
CA THR A 13 -4.33 4.08 4.92
C THR A 13 -4.96 4.86 6.06
N GLN A 14 -5.71 5.91 5.74
CA GLN A 14 -6.44 6.69 6.72
C GLN A 14 -7.73 5.99 7.13
N GLU A 15 -8.11 6.11 8.40
CA GLU A 15 -9.41 5.69 8.91
C GLU A 15 -10.57 6.20 8.04
N GLU A 16 -10.54 7.47 7.63
CA GLU A 16 -11.56 8.06 6.77
C GLU A 16 -11.67 7.34 5.40
N THR A 17 -10.55 6.90 4.82
CA THR A 17 -10.57 6.14 3.56
C THR A 17 -11.26 4.81 3.74
N THR A 18 -11.00 4.12 4.86
CA THR A 18 -11.64 2.83 5.14
C THR A 18 -13.15 2.94 5.34
N ILE A 19 -13.60 4.03 5.99
CA ILE A 19 -15.03 4.32 6.17
C ILE A 19 -15.69 4.60 4.81
N LYS A 20 -15.09 5.47 3.99
CA LYS A 20 -15.62 5.80 2.65
C LYS A 20 -15.71 4.58 1.75
N ALA A 21 -14.71 3.71 1.81
CA ALA A 21 -14.67 2.48 1.02
C ALA A 21 -15.41 1.30 1.68
N SER A 22 -16.05 1.49 2.84
CA SER A 22 -16.75 0.44 3.60
C SER A 22 -15.91 -0.82 3.83
N LEU A 23 -14.62 -0.64 4.09
CA LEU A 23 -13.69 -1.75 4.28
C LEU A 23 -13.96 -2.47 5.61
N ARG A 24 -13.99 -3.80 5.57
CA ARG A 24 -14.04 -4.61 6.78
C ARG A 24 -12.73 -4.48 7.54
N SER A 25 -12.81 -4.05 8.79
CA SER A 25 -11.63 -3.85 9.63
C SER A 25 -11.78 -4.49 11.01
N ILE A 26 -10.66 -4.89 11.58
CA ILE A 26 -10.52 -5.24 12.99
C ILE A 26 -9.87 -4.07 13.72
N LYS A 27 -10.28 -3.83 14.97
CA LYS A 27 -9.68 -2.79 15.81
C LYS A 27 -8.34 -3.26 16.35
N LEU A 28 -7.38 -2.36 16.36
CA LEU A 28 -6.09 -2.55 17.03
C LEU A 28 -5.63 -1.23 17.65
N SER A 29 -4.63 -1.29 18.53
CA SER A 29 -4.03 -0.10 19.10
C SER A 29 -2.52 -0.28 19.16
N MET A 30 -1.81 0.39 18.25
CA MET A 30 -0.36 0.40 18.19
C MET A 30 0.13 1.75 17.66
N ASN A 31 1.39 2.08 17.89
CA ASN A 31 2.03 3.24 17.28
C ASN A 31 3.12 2.79 16.32
N LEU A 32 3.06 3.31 15.10
CA LEU A 32 4.15 3.20 14.13
C LEU A 32 5.14 4.34 14.37
N ARG A 33 6.43 4.01 14.39
CA ARG A 33 7.50 5.01 14.44
C ARG A 33 8.04 5.24 13.03
N GLY A 34 7.89 6.46 12.54
CA GLY A 34 8.47 6.92 11.28
C GLY A 34 9.83 7.59 11.45
N ILE A 35 10.26 8.26 10.38
CA ILE A 35 11.51 9.02 10.34
C ILE A 35 11.50 10.13 11.39
N ARG A 36 12.68 10.48 11.92
CA ARG A 36 12.86 11.54 12.92
C ARG A 36 12.02 11.39 14.20
N GLY A 37 11.53 10.18 14.49
CA GLY A 37 10.76 9.90 15.70
C GLY A 37 9.29 10.29 15.62
N HIS A 38 8.77 10.66 14.44
CA HIS A 38 7.34 10.85 14.25
C HIS A 38 6.58 9.57 14.59
N THR A 39 5.48 9.70 15.32
CA THR A 39 4.62 8.57 15.69
C THR A 39 3.26 8.69 15.02
N THR A 40 2.81 7.61 14.41
CA THR A 40 1.47 7.50 13.81
C THR A 40 0.69 6.44 14.56
N SER A 41 -0.45 6.81 15.13
CA SER A 41 -1.33 5.87 15.82
C SER A 41 -2.11 5.04 14.81
N LEU A 42 -1.99 3.72 14.93
CA LEU A 42 -2.73 2.75 14.16
C LEU A 42 -3.91 2.23 15.00
N VAL A 43 -5.09 2.28 14.41
CA VAL A 43 -6.39 2.05 15.05
C VAL A 43 -7.13 0.83 14.49
N GLY A 44 -6.66 0.28 13.37
CA GLY A 44 -7.25 -0.92 12.79
C GLY A 44 -6.36 -1.60 11.76
N LEU A 45 -6.80 -2.77 11.32
CA LEU A 45 -6.26 -3.54 10.21
C LEU A 45 -7.44 -3.93 9.32
N SER A 46 -7.30 -3.69 8.02
CA SER A 46 -8.20 -4.22 7.00
C SER A 46 -7.48 -5.34 6.28
N GLU A 47 -8.05 -6.54 6.29
CA GLU A 47 -7.54 -7.69 5.54
C GLU A 47 -8.37 -7.90 4.29
N PHE A 48 -7.74 -8.43 3.23
CA PHE A 48 -8.41 -8.75 1.96
C PHE A 48 -9.17 -7.55 1.35
N ALA A 49 -8.65 -6.33 1.54
CA ALA A 49 -9.20 -5.17 0.86
C ALA A 49 -8.86 -5.28 -0.64
N LEU A 50 -9.78 -4.83 -1.50
CA LEU A 50 -9.55 -4.82 -2.94
C LEU A 50 -9.06 -3.44 -3.38
N ILE A 51 -7.99 -3.42 -4.16
CA ILE A 51 -7.52 -2.24 -4.89
C ILE A 51 -7.68 -2.48 -6.40
N THR A 52 -8.28 -1.52 -7.10
CA THR A 52 -8.37 -1.55 -8.56
C THR A 52 -7.13 -0.90 -9.16
N MET A 53 -6.38 -1.67 -9.93
CA MET A 53 -5.20 -1.22 -10.67
C MET A 53 -5.61 -0.39 -11.89
N ILE A 54 -4.66 0.36 -12.47
CA ILE A 54 -4.93 1.14 -13.70
C ILE A 54 -5.33 0.24 -14.89
N THR A 55 -4.91 -1.01 -14.87
CA THR A 55 -5.29 -2.08 -15.80
C THR A 55 -6.73 -2.58 -15.60
N ARG A 56 -7.45 -2.06 -14.58
CA ARG A 56 -8.77 -2.49 -14.11
C ARG A 56 -8.80 -3.87 -13.45
N GLU A 57 -7.63 -4.44 -13.19
CA GLU A 57 -7.52 -5.65 -12.39
C GLU A 57 -7.76 -5.33 -10.90
N GLU A 58 -8.48 -6.20 -10.21
CA GLU A 58 -8.62 -6.14 -8.76
C GLU A 58 -7.56 -6.99 -8.09
N LYS A 59 -6.88 -6.39 -7.12
CA LYS A 59 -5.83 -7.04 -6.35
C LYS A 59 -6.15 -6.96 -4.87
N GLU A 60 -5.92 -8.04 -4.15
CA GLU A 60 -6.04 -8.04 -2.69
C GLU A 60 -4.85 -7.33 -2.02
N ILE A 61 -5.14 -6.62 -0.93
CA ILE A 61 -4.17 -5.93 -0.08
C ILE A 61 -4.59 -5.97 1.40
N HIS A 62 -3.60 -6.09 2.28
CA HIS A 62 -3.75 -5.90 3.72
C HIS A 62 -3.26 -4.52 4.12
N LEU A 63 -4.07 -3.75 4.85
CA LEU A 63 -3.83 -2.33 5.18
C LEU A 63 -3.91 -2.08 6.68
N PHE A 64 -2.85 -1.52 7.26
CA PHE A 64 -2.97 -0.86 8.56
C PHE A 64 -3.79 0.43 8.42
N ILE A 65 -4.61 0.72 9.42
CA ILE A 65 -5.49 1.88 9.45
C ILE A 65 -4.94 2.85 10.47
N ALA A 66 -4.60 4.06 10.01
CA ALA A 66 -4.07 5.11 10.85
C ALA A 66 -5.12 6.16 11.20
N LYS A 67 -4.96 6.71 12.39
CA LYS A 67 -5.67 7.92 12.80
C LYS A 67 -4.95 9.15 12.27
N GLY A 68 -5.71 10.10 11.74
CA GLY A 68 -5.21 11.39 11.26
C GLY A 68 -4.85 11.40 9.78
N ALA A 69 -4.33 12.55 9.34
CA ALA A 69 -4.06 12.81 7.93
C ALA A 69 -2.70 12.23 7.51
N ILE A 70 -2.72 11.03 6.94
CA ILE A 70 -1.55 10.38 6.32
C ILE A 70 -1.81 10.07 4.84
N HIS A 71 -0.78 9.97 4.01
CA HIS A 71 -0.98 9.40 2.67
C HIS A 71 -1.30 7.90 2.79
N THR A 72 -2.18 7.40 1.92
CA THR A 72 -2.27 5.94 1.73
C THR A 72 -0.99 5.48 1.05
N ILE A 73 -0.32 4.47 1.59
CA ILE A 73 0.95 3.95 1.09
C ILE A 73 0.79 2.47 0.73
N LEU A 74 1.23 2.12 -0.47
CA LEU A 74 1.48 0.76 -0.93
C LEU A 74 2.96 0.47 -0.67
N GLY A 75 3.22 -0.19 0.46
CA GLY A 75 4.56 -0.49 0.92
C GLY A 75 5.08 -1.81 0.38
N ARG A 76 6.28 -2.20 0.84
CA ARG A 76 6.93 -3.47 0.46
C ARG A 76 6.03 -4.70 0.54
N PRO A 77 5.12 -4.87 1.53
CA PRO A 77 4.27 -6.05 1.55
C PRO A 77 3.41 -6.20 0.29
N PHE A 78 2.76 -5.13 -0.17
CA PHE A 78 1.98 -5.19 -1.42
C PHE A 78 2.89 -5.35 -2.64
N LEU A 79 4.01 -4.60 -2.68
CA LEU A 79 4.93 -4.64 -3.82
C LEU A 79 5.55 -6.03 -4.01
N ALA A 80 5.97 -6.68 -2.92
CA ALA A 80 6.51 -8.03 -2.96
C ALA A 80 5.45 -9.06 -3.37
N ASP A 81 4.24 -8.96 -2.81
CA ASP A 81 3.13 -9.86 -3.12
C ASP A 81 2.72 -9.81 -4.61
N LYS A 82 2.79 -8.62 -5.21
CA LYS A 82 2.49 -8.44 -6.65
C LYS A 82 3.73 -8.51 -7.55
N ASN A 83 4.87 -8.97 -7.02
CA ASN A 83 6.14 -9.09 -7.75
C ASN A 83 6.50 -7.80 -8.51
N VAL A 84 6.26 -6.64 -7.87
CA VAL A 84 6.59 -5.33 -8.41
C VAL A 84 8.11 -5.16 -8.34
N LYS A 85 8.71 -4.75 -9.46
CA LYS A 85 10.13 -4.52 -9.64
C LYS A 85 10.40 -3.04 -9.87
N LEU A 86 11.46 -2.56 -9.23
CA LEU A 86 12.08 -1.28 -9.54
C LEU A 86 13.28 -1.56 -10.45
N GLU A 87 13.20 -1.13 -11.70
CA GLU A 87 14.24 -1.32 -12.69
C GLU A 87 14.85 0.02 -13.07
N PHE A 88 16.18 0.09 -13.09
CA PHE A 88 16.87 1.26 -13.61
C PHE A 88 17.06 1.12 -15.11
N SER A 89 16.20 1.77 -15.88
CA SER A 89 16.31 1.84 -17.34
C SER A 89 17.34 2.87 -17.75
N HIS A 90 18.34 2.43 -18.51
CA HIS A 90 19.36 3.31 -19.09
C HIS A 90 18.79 4.40 -20.03
N LYS A 91 17.53 4.29 -20.45
CA LYS A 91 16.86 5.28 -21.33
C LYS A 91 15.88 6.21 -20.61
N GLN A 92 15.28 5.76 -19.50
CA GLN A 92 14.14 6.43 -18.86
C GLN A 92 14.33 6.69 -17.34
N GLY A 93 15.42 6.21 -16.74
CA GLY A 93 15.63 6.28 -15.30
C GLY A 93 14.91 5.14 -14.57
N GLU A 94 14.45 5.38 -13.34
CA GLU A 94 13.73 4.38 -12.52
C GLU A 94 12.34 4.08 -13.11
N ILE A 95 12.06 2.80 -13.35
CA ILE A 95 10.78 2.28 -13.82
C ILE A 95 10.23 1.32 -12.76
N PHE A 96 8.96 1.50 -12.38
CA PHE A 96 8.21 0.54 -11.59
C PHE A 96 7.34 -0.31 -12.51
N SER A 97 7.54 -1.64 -12.48
CA SER A 97 6.78 -2.59 -13.28
C SER A 97 6.31 -3.78 -12.45
N TYR A 98 5.29 -4.51 -12.89
CA TYR A 98 4.90 -5.79 -12.30
C TYR A 98 4.50 -6.80 -13.37
N THR A 99 4.59 -8.09 -13.04
CA THR A 99 4.22 -9.18 -13.95
C THR A 99 2.85 -9.72 -13.59
N GLU A 100 1.94 -9.73 -14.56
CA GLU A 100 0.62 -10.35 -14.45
C GLU A 100 0.73 -11.89 -14.44
N GLU A 101 -0.32 -12.57 -13.97
CA GLU A 101 -0.35 -14.04 -13.86
C GLU A 101 -0.21 -14.76 -15.22
N ASP A 102 -0.50 -14.07 -16.33
CA ASP A 102 -0.34 -14.58 -17.69
C ASP A 102 1.07 -14.36 -18.28
N GLY A 103 1.99 -13.79 -17.49
CA GLY A 103 3.38 -13.52 -17.87
C GLY A 103 3.59 -12.18 -18.61
N ARG A 104 2.56 -11.36 -18.78
CA ARG A 104 2.68 -10.01 -19.37
C ARG A 104 3.10 -9.01 -18.30
N GLY A 105 4.09 -8.17 -18.62
CA GLY A 105 4.53 -7.07 -17.75
C GLY A 105 3.79 -5.78 -18.07
N VAL A 106 3.52 -4.97 -17.05
CA VAL A 106 3.04 -3.58 -17.15
C VAL A 106 4.02 -2.64 -16.46
#